data_AF-A0A9N9WVN1-F1
#
_entry.id   AF-A0A9N9WVN1-F1
#
_cell.length_a   1.000
_cell.length_b   1.000
_cell.length_c   1.000
_cell.angle_alpha   90.00
_cell.angle_beta   90.00
_cell.angle_gamma   90.00
#
_symmetry.space_group_name_H-M   'P 1'
#
loop_
_entity.id
_entity.type
_entity.pdbx_description
1 polymer ?
#
loop_
_entity_poly.entity_id
_entity_poly.type
_entity_poly.pdbx_seq_one_letter_code
_entity_poly.pdbx_strand_id
1 'polypeptide(L)'
;MMWIISVLSTLPYLITILTIATSNTSSASITFQCSFQKDFTTFHHDFQYVEFYECFLKTPFYITTRNSTVDIVYGRLTSHASEKSNNDVTELFINRKTLHFMPTNFGEIFKNLKYLAVWNSQLEEINQPDLKQFPNLVYLCLRFNNFEYLDADLFKFNPKLEFVRLFGNKIKEIHTTAFEGLTSLKTLNLERNICVDKMFVNSEDEVKEFVENLPNLCQFSNEIANFTENSE
;
A
#
# COMPACT_ATOMS: atom_id res chain seq x y z
N MET A 1 -35.55 34.88 -22.30
CA MET A 1 -34.07 34.91 -22.22
C MET A 1 -33.67 34.00 -21.06
N MET A 2 -32.72 33.12 -21.33
CA MET A 2 -32.45 31.81 -20.74
C MET A 2 -32.66 31.60 -19.23
N TRP A 3 -33.34 30.49 -18.93
CA TRP A 3 -33.23 29.73 -17.71
C TRP A 3 -31.84 29.06 -17.67
N ILE A 4 -31.07 29.28 -16.61
CA ILE A 4 -29.98 28.36 -16.23
C ILE A 4 -30.52 27.60 -15.04
N ILE A 5 -31.06 26.42 -15.31
CA ILE A 5 -31.24 25.37 -14.32
C ILE A 5 -29.82 24.94 -13.98
N SER A 6 -29.26 25.44 -12.88
CA SER A 6 -28.13 24.78 -12.24
C SER A 6 -28.67 23.46 -11.69
N VAL A 7 -28.52 22.42 -12.50
CA VAL A 7 -28.62 21.05 -11.99
C VAL A 7 -27.52 20.95 -10.92
N LEU A 8 -27.92 21.11 -9.66
CA LEU A 8 -27.27 20.45 -8.55
C LEU A 8 -27.29 18.97 -8.93
N SER A 9 -26.23 18.50 -9.58
CA SER A 9 -26.03 17.08 -9.79
C SER A 9 -25.76 16.50 -8.41
N THR A 10 -26.83 16.16 -7.70
CA THR A 10 -26.79 15.13 -6.67
C THR A 10 -26.47 13.83 -7.39
N LEU A 11 -25.21 13.67 -7.82
CA LEU A 11 -24.68 12.36 -8.11
C LEU A 11 -24.84 11.59 -6.80
N PRO A 12 -25.54 10.44 -6.79
CA PRO A 12 -25.66 9.69 -5.56
C PRO A 12 -24.25 9.32 -5.17
N TYR A 13 -23.83 9.67 -3.96
CA TYR A 13 -22.76 8.97 -3.27
C TYR A 13 -23.24 7.52 -3.14
N LEU A 14 -23.10 6.73 -4.21
CA LEU A 14 -23.48 5.33 -4.26
C LEU A 14 -22.43 4.57 -3.47
N ILE A 15 -22.61 4.63 -2.17
CA ILE A 15 -21.87 3.86 -1.19
C ILE A 15 -22.26 2.41 -1.41
N THR A 16 -21.27 1.62 -1.78
CA THR A 16 -21.47 0.23 -2.16
C THR A 16 -20.58 -0.68 -1.33
N ILE A 17 -21.04 -1.91 -1.12
CA ILE A 17 -20.35 -2.88 -0.28
C ILE A 17 -19.73 -3.94 -1.19
N LEU A 18 -18.42 -4.12 -1.10
CA LEU A 18 -17.73 -5.27 -1.67
C LEU A 18 -17.39 -6.24 -0.55
N THR A 19 -17.90 -7.47 -0.62
CA THR A 19 -17.65 -8.50 0.39
C THR A 19 -16.72 -9.59 -0.11
N ILE A 20 -15.67 -9.90 0.66
CA ILE A 20 -14.66 -10.91 0.31
C ILE A 20 -14.53 -11.90 1.48
N ALA A 21 -14.55 -13.20 1.22
CA ALA A 21 -14.35 -14.26 2.20
C ALA A 21 -12.88 -14.67 2.26
N THR A 22 -12.43 -15.07 3.44
CA THR A 22 -11.09 -15.65 3.62
C THR A 22 -11.13 -17.14 3.34
N SER A 23 -10.17 -17.68 2.58
CA SER A 23 -10.14 -19.12 2.25
C SER A 23 -10.05 -20.03 3.49
N ASN A 24 -9.49 -19.53 4.60
CA ASN A 24 -9.10 -20.35 5.76
C ASN A 24 -10.08 -20.29 6.94
N THR A 25 -11.15 -19.48 6.87
CA THR A 25 -12.20 -19.47 7.89
C THR A 25 -13.58 -19.40 7.25
N SER A 26 -14.42 -20.38 7.50
CA SER A 26 -15.73 -20.57 6.86
C SER A 26 -16.83 -19.60 7.32
N SER A 27 -16.49 -18.47 7.97
CA SER A 27 -17.49 -17.51 8.45
C SER A 27 -17.06 -16.04 8.49
N ALA A 28 -15.78 -15.70 8.25
CA ALA A 28 -15.33 -14.31 8.26
C ALA A 28 -15.38 -13.70 6.85
N SER A 29 -16.18 -12.64 6.71
CA SER A 29 -16.25 -11.85 5.47
C SER A 29 -15.78 -10.42 5.71
N ILE A 30 -14.87 -9.96 4.88
CA ILE A 30 -14.41 -8.58 4.76
C ILE A 30 -15.44 -7.78 4.01
N THR A 31 -15.58 -6.52 4.36
CA THR A 31 -16.48 -5.59 3.68
C THR A 31 -15.71 -4.32 3.40
N PHE A 32 -15.62 -3.96 2.13
CA PHE A 32 -15.14 -2.66 1.67
C PHE A 32 -16.33 -1.76 1.37
N GLN A 33 -16.19 -0.50 1.73
CA GLN A 33 -17.09 0.56 1.33
C GLN A 33 -16.48 1.30 0.15
N CYS A 34 -17.09 1.19 -1.03
CA CYS A 34 -16.58 1.79 -2.25
C CYS A 34 -17.46 2.93 -2.74
N SER A 35 -16.83 3.98 -3.28
CA SER A 35 -17.50 5.19 -3.74
C SER A 35 -16.70 5.88 -4.84
N PHE A 36 -17.41 6.57 -5.72
CA PHE A 36 -16.79 7.47 -6.69
C PHE A 36 -16.51 8.81 -6.01
N GLN A 37 -15.30 9.31 -6.20
CA GLN A 37 -14.87 10.60 -5.71
C GLN A 37 -14.44 11.50 -6.85
N LYS A 38 -14.61 12.79 -6.61
CA LYS A 38 -14.07 13.87 -7.43
C LYS A 38 -13.46 14.87 -6.49
N ASP A 39 -12.14 14.90 -6.43
CA ASP A 39 -11.43 15.77 -5.51
C ASP A 39 -10.19 16.38 -6.17
N PHE A 40 -9.77 17.52 -5.63
CA PHE A 40 -8.50 18.14 -5.92
C PHE A 40 -7.44 17.49 -5.04
N THR A 41 -6.81 16.43 -5.53
CA THR A 41 -5.88 15.67 -4.69
C THR A 41 -4.45 16.14 -4.90
N THR A 42 -3.74 16.40 -3.80
CA THR A 42 -2.27 16.55 -3.82
C THR A 42 -1.56 15.21 -4.01
N PHE A 43 -2.31 14.09 -3.96
CA PHE A 43 -1.81 12.73 -4.12
C PHE A 43 -1.64 12.32 -5.60
N HIS A 44 -2.36 12.94 -6.53
CA HIS A 44 -2.32 12.64 -7.97
C HIS A 44 -1.32 13.47 -8.77
N HIS A 45 -0.38 14.17 -8.10
CA HIS A 45 0.69 14.99 -8.70
C HIS A 45 0.27 16.20 -9.55
N ASP A 46 -0.98 16.29 -9.97
CA ASP A 46 -1.51 17.42 -10.71
C ASP A 46 -2.42 18.24 -9.81
N PHE A 47 -2.19 19.55 -9.76
CA PHE A 47 -3.12 20.54 -9.18
C PHE A 47 -4.39 20.62 -10.03
N GLN A 48 -5.09 19.49 -10.18
CA GLN A 48 -6.25 19.29 -11.02
C GLN A 48 -7.27 18.42 -10.29
N TYR A 49 -8.54 18.59 -10.67
CA TYR A 49 -9.59 17.68 -10.21
C TYR A 49 -9.43 16.34 -10.91
N VAL A 50 -9.28 15.29 -10.12
CA VAL A 50 -9.21 13.92 -10.62
C VAL A 50 -10.43 13.16 -10.14
N GLU A 51 -10.97 12.35 -11.04
CA GLU A 51 -12.06 11.44 -10.75
C GLU A 51 -11.49 10.05 -10.50
N PHE A 52 -11.83 9.45 -9.37
CA PHE A 52 -11.31 8.15 -8.97
C PHE A 52 -12.36 7.32 -8.24
N TYR A 53 -12.17 6.00 -8.25
CA TYR A 53 -13.05 5.08 -7.55
C TYR A 53 -12.25 4.40 -6.44
N GLU A 54 -12.65 4.68 -5.20
CA GLU A 54 -11.93 4.26 -4.01
C GLU A 54 -12.74 3.21 -3.24
N CYS A 55 -12.03 2.40 -2.47
CA CYS A 55 -12.59 1.48 -1.50
C CYS A 55 -11.90 1.63 -0.14
N PHE A 56 -12.69 1.77 0.93
CA PHE A 56 -12.21 1.75 2.31
C PHE A 56 -12.60 0.48 3.03
N LEU A 57 -11.69 -0.10 3.80
CA LEU A 57 -12.01 -1.22 4.68
C LEU A 57 -13.06 -0.78 5.74
N LYS A 58 -14.23 -1.42 5.73
CA LYS A 58 -15.33 -1.12 6.67
C LYS A 58 -15.31 -2.05 7.88
N THR A 59 -15.17 -3.35 7.65
CA THR A 59 -15.11 -4.36 8.71
C THR A 59 -13.68 -4.84 8.93
N PRO A 60 -13.31 -5.26 10.16
CA PRO A 60 -12.02 -5.86 10.41
C PRO A 60 -11.82 -7.10 9.53
N PHE A 61 -10.61 -7.26 9.01
CA PHE A 61 -10.20 -8.37 8.17
C PHE A 61 -8.94 -9.01 8.75
N TYR A 62 -9.04 -10.29 9.11
CA TYR A 62 -7.97 -11.02 9.77
C TYR A 62 -7.23 -11.90 8.76
N ILE A 63 -6.02 -11.50 8.37
CA ILE A 63 -5.04 -12.39 7.74
C ILE A 63 -3.88 -12.54 8.69
N THR A 64 -3.82 -13.71 9.29
CA THR A 64 -2.79 -14.11 10.24
C THR A 64 -1.85 -15.16 9.66
N THR A 65 -2.14 -15.66 8.46
CA THR A 65 -1.36 -16.71 7.81
C THR A 65 -0.82 -16.18 6.49
N ARG A 66 0.49 -16.31 6.29
CA ARG A 66 1.16 -16.03 5.02
C ARG A 66 0.48 -16.80 3.87
N ASN A 67 0.48 -16.21 2.69
CA ASN A 67 -0.06 -16.80 1.45
C ASN A 67 -1.57 -17.09 1.45
N SER A 68 -2.33 -16.54 2.40
CA SER A 68 -3.79 -16.66 2.39
C SER A 68 -4.38 -16.02 1.14
N THR A 69 -5.37 -16.68 0.54
CA THR A 69 -6.17 -16.11 -0.54
C THR A 69 -7.52 -15.62 -0.02
N VAL A 70 -8.16 -14.76 -0.80
CA VAL A 70 -9.48 -14.24 -0.50
C VAL A 70 -10.40 -14.32 -1.72
N ASP A 71 -11.67 -14.68 -1.54
CA ASP A 71 -12.63 -14.89 -2.63
C ASP A 71 -13.82 -13.94 -2.54
N ILE A 72 -14.32 -13.46 -3.68
CA ILE A 72 -15.50 -12.60 -3.70
C ILE A 72 -16.74 -13.41 -3.31
N VAL A 73 -17.53 -12.89 -2.36
CA VAL A 73 -18.74 -13.58 -1.86
C VAL A 73 -19.94 -13.26 -2.74
N TYR A 74 -20.24 -14.12 -3.73
CA TYR A 74 -21.43 -13.95 -4.58
C TYR A 74 -22.75 -14.09 -3.77
N GLY A 75 -23.75 -13.25 -4.07
CA GLY A 75 -25.12 -13.38 -3.52
C GLY A 75 -25.43 -12.62 -2.22
N ARG A 76 -24.48 -11.88 -1.65
CA ARG A 76 -24.73 -10.81 -0.65
C ARG A 76 -24.68 -9.43 -1.33
N LEU A 77 -24.95 -8.33 -0.63
CA LEU A 77 -24.75 -6.95 -1.10
C LEU A 77 -23.29 -6.76 -1.57
N THR A 78 -22.99 -7.21 -2.78
CA THR A 78 -21.67 -7.24 -3.46
C THR A 78 -21.72 -6.41 -4.73
N SER A 79 -22.65 -5.47 -4.75
CA SER A 79 -22.86 -4.57 -5.87
C SER A 79 -22.04 -3.32 -5.64
N HIS A 80 -21.11 -3.04 -6.54
CA HIS A 80 -20.56 -1.70 -6.75
C HIS A 80 -21.65 -0.72 -7.22
N ALA A 81 -21.32 0.57 -7.28
CA ALA A 81 -22.21 1.58 -7.88
C ALA A 81 -22.59 1.14 -9.31
N SER A 82 -23.78 1.50 -9.79
CA SER A 82 -24.26 1.07 -11.12
C SER A 82 -23.19 1.32 -12.19
N GLU A 83 -22.83 0.26 -12.92
CA GLU A 83 -21.78 0.20 -13.97
C GLU A 83 -20.32 0.10 -13.48
N LYS A 84 -20.05 0.12 -12.17
CA LYS A 84 -18.71 -0.09 -11.60
C LYS A 84 -18.45 -1.55 -11.23
N SER A 85 -17.16 -1.90 -11.16
CA SER A 85 -16.65 -3.24 -10.85
C SER A 85 -15.36 -3.14 -10.03
N ASN A 86 -14.81 -4.29 -9.59
CA ASN A 86 -13.50 -4.32 -8.94
C ASN A 86 -12.38 -3.75 -9.85
N ASN A 87 -12.54 -3.85 -11.17
CA ASN A 87 -11.58 -3.30 -12.13
C ASN A 87 -11.60 -1.78 -12.19
N ASP A 88 -12.66 -1.13 -11.71
CA ASP A 88 -12.73 0.33 -11.66
C ASP A 88 -12.01 0.89 -10.44
N VAL A 89 -11.71 0.07 -9.44
CA VAL A 89 -11.07 0.51 -8.18
C VAL A 89 -9.63 0.89 -8.47
N THR A 90 -9.33 2.18 -8.30
CA THR A 90 -7.99 2.75 -8.48
C THR A 90 -7.30 3.04 -7.16
N GLU A 91 -8.08 3.18 -6.08
CA GLU A 91 -7.58 3.47 -4.74
C GLU A 91 -8.13 2.52 -3.68
N LEU A 92 -7.24 2.01 -2.83
CA LEU A 92 -7.59 1.07 -1.78
C LEU A 92 -6.97 1.49 -0.46
N PHE A 93 -7.83 1.68 0.52
CA PHE A 93 -7.48 2.17 1.84
C PHE A 93 -7.82 1.13 2.91
N ILE A 94 -6.80 0.67 3.61
CA ILE A 94 -6.90 -0.34 4.66
C ILE A 94 -6.29 0.24 5.94
N ASN A 95 -7.15 0.44 6.94
CA ASN A 95 -6.74 0.92 8.26
C ASN A 95 -7.49 0.19 9.36
N ARG A 96 -6.90 -0.92 9.83
CA ARG A 96 -7.38 -1.68 10.99
C ARG A 96 -6.27 -2.61 11.45
N LYS A 97 -6.02 -2.68 12.76
CA LYS A 97 -5.05 -3.58 13.42
C LYS A 97 -5.41 -5.06 13.27
N THR A 98 -5.43 -5.59 12.05
CA THR A 98 -5.89 -6.96 11.76
C THR A 98 -5.21 -7.60 10.55
N LEU A 99 -4.37 -6.90 9.79
CA LEU A 99 -3.72 -7.42 8.58
C LEU A 99 -2.22 -7.65 8.85
N HIS A 100 -1.86 -8.85 9.31
CA HIS A 100 -0.46 -9.20 9.55
C HIS A 100 0.31 -9.51 8.25
N PHE A 101 -0.38 -10.08 7.25
CA PHE A 101 0.18 -10.43 5.94
C PHE A 101 -0.75 -9.99 4.80
N MET A 102 -0.17 -9.68 3.63
CA MET A 102 -0.92 -9.40 2.41
C MET A 102 -1.50 -10.70 1.80
N PRO A 103 -2.75 -10.72 1.31
CA PRO A 103 -3.27 -11.85 0.54
C PRO A 103 -2.60 -11.97 -0.84
N THR A 104 -2.47 -13.19 -1.35
CA THR A 104 -1.72 -13.49 -2.59
C THR A 104 -2.47 -13.29 -3.90
N ASN A 105 -3.79 -13.14 -3.85
CA ASN A 105 -4.65 -12.91 -5.03
C ASN A 105 -5.33 -11.55 -5.00
N PHE A 106 -4.85 -10.63 -4.16
CA PHE A 106 -5.48 -9.33 -3.96
C PHE A 106 -5.35 -8.43 -5.19
N GLY A 107 -4.23 -8.52 -5.91
CA GLY A 107 -4.06 -7.84 -7.21
C GLY A 107 -4.95 -8.41 -8.32
N GLU A 108 -5.42 -9.65 -8.20
CA GLU A 108 -6.38 -10.23 -9.16
C GLU A 108 -7.78 -9.65 -8.98
N ILE A 109 -8.14 -9.28 -7.75
CA ILE A 109 -9.39 -8.60 -7.43
C ILE A 109 -9.31 -7.14 -7.89
N PHE A 110 -8.26 -6.40 -7.51
CA PHE A 110 -8.09 -4.97 -7.81
C PHE A 110 -7.03 -4.72 -8.89
N LYS A 111 -7.29 -5.15 -10.13
CA LYS A 111 -6.31 -5.19 -11.22
C LYS A 111 -5.73 -3.84 -11.65
N ASN A 112 -6.51 -2.78 -11.48
CA ASN A 112 -6.15 -1.43 -11.95
C ASN A 112 -5.75 -0.49 -10.80
N LEU A 113 -5.36 -1.06 -9.66
CA LEU A 113 -4.97 -0.28 -8.50
C LEU A 113 -3.73 0.57 -8.80
N LYS A 114 -3.84 1.87 -8.49
CA LYS A 114 -2.76 2.85 -8.61
C LYS A 114 -2.31 3.38 -7.24
N TYR A 115 -3.22 3.38 -6.27
CA TYR A 115 -3.00 3.91 -4.92
C TYR A 115 -3.34 2.82 -3.90
N LEU A 116 -2.33 2.36 -3.17
CA LEU A 116 -2.50 1.43 -2.06
C LEU A 116 -2.02 2.09 -0.77
N ALA A 117 -2.94 2.23 0.18
CA ALA A 117 -2.62 2.70 1.52
C ALA A 117 -3.06 1.67 2.55
N VAL A 118 -2.09 1.06 3.22
CA VAL A 118 -2.31 0.12 4.32
C VAL A 118 -1.58 0.64 5.55
N TRP A 119 -2.30 1.26 6.49
CA TRP A 119 -1.66 1.93 7.63
C TRP A 119 -2.28 1.55 8.96
N ASN A 120 -1.46 1.46 10.01
CA ASN A 120 -1.91 1.03 11.34
C ASN A 120 -2.65 -0.30 11.28
N SER A 121 -2.11 -1.24 10.49
CA SER A 121 -2.75 -2.52 10.20
C SER A 121 -2.03 -3.74 10.75
N GLN A 122 -0.90 -3.53 11.43
CA GLN A 122 -0.05 -4.58 12.01
C GLN A 122 0.66 -5.47 10.98
N LEU A 123 0.83 -5.02 9.73
CA LEU A 123 1.68 -5.73 8.78
C LEU A 123 3.08 -5.89 9.36
N GLU A 124 3.58 -7.12 9.44
CA GLU A 124 4.91 -7.43 9.99
C GLU A 124 5.97 -7.49 8.90
N GLU A 125 5.53 -7.76 7.67
CA GLU A 125 6.39 -7.98 6.52
C GLU A 125 5.69 -7.57 5.23
N ILE A 126 6.50 -7.28 4.23
CA ILE A 126 6.09 -7.10 2.85
C ILE A 126 7.23 -7.61 1.98
N ASN A 127 6.93 -8.52 1.06
CA ASN A 127 7.93 -9.10 0.17
C ASN A 127 7.63 -8.78 -1.30
N GLN A 128 8.57 -9.15 -2.17
CA GLN A 128 8.43 -8.96 -3.61
C GLN A 128 7.14 -9.61 -4.19
N PRO A 129 6.80 -10.89 -3.90
CA PRO A 129 5.51 -11.46 -4.30
C PRO A 129 4.28 -10.64 -3.90
N ASP A 130 4.26 -10.05 -2.71
CA ASP A 130 3.14 -9.26 -2.22
C ASP A 130 2.93 -8.00 -3.09
N LEU A 131 4.01 -7.30 -3.44
CA LEU A 131 3.94 -6.08 -4.25
C LEU A 131 3.85 -6.34 -5.76
N LYS A 132 4.37 -7.47 -6.24
CA LYS A 132 4.30 -7.89 -7.65
C LYS A 132 2.86 -7.99 -8.16
N GLN A 133 1.90 -8.25 -7.27
CA GLN A 133 0.48 -8.29 -7.59
C GLN A 133 -0.07 -6.95 -8.11
N PHE A 134 0.61 -5.82 -7.83
CA PHE A 134 0.14 -4.48 -8.16
C PHE A 134 1.11 -3.73 -9.10
N PRO A 135 1.25 -4.16 -10.37
CA PRO A 135 2.24 -3.61 -11.31
C PRO A 135 1.95 -2.16 -11.74
N ASN A 136 0.76 -1.64 -11.42
CA ASN A 136 0.31 -0.30 -11.78
C ASN A 136 0.37 0.72 -10.65
N LEU A 137 0.93 0.35 -9.48
CA LEU A 137 1.03 1.28 -8.36
C LEU A 137 1.92 2.48 -8.69
N VAL A 138 1.38 3.65 -8.36
CA VAL A 138 2.04 4.96 -8.38
C VAL A 138 2.32 5.43 -6.96
N TYR A 139 1.44 5.09 -6.02
CA TYR A 139 1.53 5.48 -4.62
C TYR A 139 1.36 4.28 -3.70
N LEU A 140 2.33 4.10 -2.81
CA LEU A 140 2.31 3.09 -1.77
C LEU A 140 2.54 3.74 -0.41
N CYS A 141 1.56 3.60 0.48
CA CYS A 141 1.66 4.07 1.86
C CYS A 141 1.47 2.90 2.82
N LEU A 142 2.54 2.54 3.52
CA LEU A 142 2.58 1.46 4.51
C LEU A 142 2.99 1.98 5.89
N ARG A 143 2.62 3.22 6.21
CA ARG A 143 3.00 3.88 7.46
C ARG A 143 2.40 3.19 8.69
N PHE A 144 3.08 3.33 9.83
CA PHE A 144 2.59 2.83 11.12
C PHE A 144 2.24 1.34 11.12
N ASN A 145 3.02 0.50 10.45
CA ASN A 145 2.96 -0.96 10.59
C ASN A 145 4.14 -1.43 11.46
N ASN A 146 4.52 -2.71 11.36
CA ASN A 146 5.54 -3.35 12.18
C ASN A 146 6.76 -3.83 11.39
N PHE A 147 7.03 -3.24 10.21
CA PHE A 147 8.16 -3.70 9.40
C PHE A 147 9.49 -3.48 10.12
N GLU A 148 10.28 -4.55 10.21
CA GLU A 148 11.65 -4.50 10.76
C GLU A 148 12.72 -4.56 9.66
N TYR A 149 12.41 -5.14 8.51
CA TYR A 149 13.35 -5.38 7.42
C TYR A 149 12.71 -5.03 6.07
N LEU A 150 13.52 -4.53 5.14
CA LEU A 150 13.17 -4.47 3.72
C LEU A 150 14.07 -5.41 2.93
N ASP A 151 13.46 -6.44 2.34
CA ASP A 151 14.18 -7.48 1.61
C ASP A 151 14.75 -6.98 0.27
N ALA A 152 15.68 -7.77 -0.27
CA ALA A 152 16.22 -7.59 -1.61
C ALA A 152 15.09 -7.51 -2.65
N ASP A 153 15.27 -6.63 -3.64
CA ASP A 153 14.41 -6.55 -4.82
C ASP A 153 12.91 -6.34 -4.51
N LEU A 154 12.58 -5.77 -3.34
CA LEU A 154 11.22 -5.60 -2.86
C LEU A 154 10.31 -4.92 -3.90
N PHE A 155 10.82 -3.89 -4.56
CA PHE A 155 10.06 -3.06 -5.51
C PHE A 155 10.33 -3.36 -6.99
N LYS A 156 11.03 -4.46 -7.30
CA LYS A 156 11.49 -4.79 -8.66
C LYS A 156 10.40 -4.80 -9.74
N PHE A 157 9.16 -5.11 -9.35
CA PHE A 157 8.01 -5.20 -10.26
C PHE A 157 7.09 -3.98 -10.22
N ASN A 158 7.51 -2.89 -9.58
CA ASN A 158 6.70 -1.69 -9.39
C ASN A 158 7.38 -0.40 -9.95
N PRO A 159 7.82 -0.38 -11.22
CA PRO A 159 8.61 0.73 -11.78
C PRO A 159 7.84 2.06 -11.92
N LYS A 160 6.52 2.02 -11.74
CA LYS A 160 5.64 3.18 -11.79
C LYS A 160 5.49 3.88 -10.43
N LEU A 161 6.04 3.32 -9.36
CA LEU A 161 5.95 3.93 -8.04
C LEU A 161 6.71 5.27 -8.02
N GLU A 162 5.98 6.33 -7.70
CA GLU A 162 6.49 7.68 -7.54
C GLU A 162 6.56 8.09 -6.06
N PHE A 163 5.71 7.48 -5.23
CA PHE A 163 5.64 7.73 -3.79
C PHE A 163 5.69 6.43 -2.99
N VAL A 164 6.68 6.34 -2.10
CA VAL A 164 6.77 5.26 -1.12
C VAL A 164 6.83 5.87 0.28
N ARG A 165 5.85 5.53 1.13
CA ARG A 165 5.80 5.97 2.53
C ARG A 165 5.87 4.78 3.47
N LEU A 166 6.98 4.68 4.18
CA LEU A 166 7.29 3.67 5.20
C LEU A 166 7.47 4.31 6.59
N PHE A 167 6.96 5.53 6.76
CA PHE A 167 6.98 6.31 7.99
C PHE A 167 6.48 5.53 9.22
N GLY A 168 7.20 5.63 10.33
CA GLY A 168 6.74 5.12 11.62
C GLY A 168 6.60 3.60 11.69
N ASN A 169 7.49 2.88 10.99
CA ASN A 169 7.68 1.44 11.17
C ASN A 169 8.82 1.18 12.19
N LYS A 170 9.46 0.02 12.13
CA LYS A 170 10.56 -0.39 13.02
C LYS A 170 11.78 -0.83 12.21
N ILE A 171 11.97 -0.26 11.02
CA ILE A 171 12.95 -0.74 10.06
C ILE A 171 14.34 -0.52 10.65
N LYS A 172 15.05 -1.63 10.89
CA LYS A 172 16.42 -1.66 11.41
C LYS A 172 17.43 -2.10 10.37
N GLU A 173 16.97 -2.72 9.29
CA GLU A 173 17.82 -3.15 8.18
C GLU A 173 17.08 -3.01 6.86
N ILE A 174 17.83 -2.56 5.84
CA ILE A 174 17.36 -2.41 4.47
C ILE A 174 18.39 -3.07 3.57
N HIS A 175 17.95 -4.05 2.79
CA HIS A 175 18.83 -4.67 1.79
C HIS A 175 19.28 -3.62 0.76
N THR A 176 20.53 -3.73 0.30
CA THR A 176 21.14 -2.75 -0.62
C THR A 176 20.38 -2.61 -1.93
N THR A 177 19.73 -3.69 -2.37
CA THR A 177 18.92 -3.73 -3.59
C THR A 177 17.41 -3.54 -3.35
N ALA A 178 16.98 -3.23 -2.12
CA ALA A 178 15.55 -3.17 -1.78
C ALA A 178 14.77 -2.20 -2.68
N PHE A 179 15.37 -1.05 -3.01
CA PHE A 179 14.78 0.00 -3.85
C PHE A 179 15.11 -0.14 -5.35
N GLU A 180 15.80 -1.19 -5.78
CA GLU A 180 16.03 -1.42 -7.20
C GLU A 180 14.71 -1.58 -7.96
N GLY A 181 14.66 -1.01 -9.17
CA GLY A 181 13.47 -1.00 -10.02
C GLY A 181 12.55 0.21 -9.84
N LEU A 182 12.75 1.03 -8.80
CA LEU A 182 12.00 2.26 -8.55
C LEU A 182 12.45 3.44 -9.45
N THR A 183 12.32 3.29 -10.76
CA THR A 183 12.82 4.25 -11.75
C THR A 183 12.06 5.57 -11.81
N SER A 184 10.86 5.63 -11.22
CA SER A 184 9.98 6.81 -11.23
C SER A 184 9.86 7.47 -9.84
N LEU A 185 10.64 7.02 -8.85
CA LEU A 185 10.49 7.43 -7.46
C LEU A 185 10.84 8.89 -7.25
N LYS A 186 9.85 9.70 -6.86
CA LYS A 186 10.01 11.13 -6.56
C LYS A 186 10.11 11.39 -5.07
N THR A 187 9.43 10.59 -4.26
CA THR A 187 9.31 10.82 -2.82
C THR A 187 9.40 9.52 -2.06
N LEU A 188 10.32 9.48 -1.10
CA LEU A 188 10.53 8.37 -0.18
C LEU A 188 10.49 8.90 1.25
N ASN A 189 9.54 8.44 2.05
CA ASN A 189 9.49 8.76 3.48
C ASN A 189 9.83 7.51 4.30
N LEU A 190 10.97 7.59 4.99
CA LEU A 190 11.48 6.60 5.93
C LEU A 190 11.59 7.18 7.36
N GLU A 191 11.00 8.34 7.63
CA GLU A 191 11.07 8.96 8.95
C GLU A 191 10.50 8.04 10.04
N ARG A 192 11.01 8.17 11.27
CA ARG A 192 10.63 7.37 12.44
C ARG A 192 10.82 5.86 12.22
N ASN A 193 11.94 5.46 11.64
CA ASN A 193 12.44 4.09 11.68
C ASN A 193 13.70 4.00 12.56
N ILE A 194 14.28 2.81 12.73
CA ILE A 194 15.38 2.57 13.66
C ILE A 194 16.73 2.96 13.03
N CYS A 195 17.00 2.48 11.81
CA CYS A 195 18.28 2.73 11.15
C CYS A 195 18.29 4.02 10.30
N VAL A 196 17.11 4.60 10.02
CA VAL A 196 16.93 5.78 9.18
C VAL A 196 15.77 6.64 9.68
N ASP A 197 15.95 7.96 9.65
CA ASP A 197 14.92 8.94 9.97
C ASP A 197 15.00 10.11 8.96
N LYS A 198 14.55 9.87 7.72
CA LYS A 198 14.64 10.83 6.61
C LYS A 198 13.44 10.78 5.68
N MET A 199 13.12 11.93 5.09
CA MET A 199 12.15 12.08 4.00
C MET A 199 12.80 12.81 2.83
N PHE A 200 12.65 12.24 1.64
CA PHE A 200 13.07 12.81 0.37
C PHE A 200 11.82 13.25 -0.40
N VAL A 201 11.82 14.47 -0.95
CA VAL A 201 10.66 15.05 -1.63
C VAL A 201 11.07 15.62 -2.97
N ASN A 202 10.49 15.09 -4.05
CA ASN A 202 10.73 15.51 -5.43
C ASN A 202 12.22 15.61 -5.79
N SER A 203 13.04 14.69 -5.26
CA SER A 203 14.49 14.70 -5.44
C SER A 203 15.00 13.29 -5.72
N GLU A 204 15.08 12.94 -7.01
CA GLU A 204 15.59 11.63 -7.44
C GLU A 204 17.06 11.43 -7.09
N ASP A 205 17.85 12.51 -7.17
CA ASP A 205 19.30 12.44 -6.93
C ASP A 205 19.62 12.19 -5.46
N GLU A 206 18.90 12.84 -4.54
CA GLU A 206 19.05 12.57 -3.10
C GLU A 206 18.63 11.15 -2.73
N VAL A 207 17.59 10.63 -3.38
CA VAL A 207 17.16 9.23 -3.19
C VAL A 207 18.24 8.28 -3.69
N LYS A 208 18.83 8.53 -4.87
CA LYS A 208 19.93 7.69 -5.42
C LYS A 208 21.15 7.71 -4.51
N GLU A 209 21.59 8.90 -4.08
CA GLU A 209 22.71 9.06 -3.15
C GLU A 209 22.43 8.33 -1.82
N PHE A 210 21.20 8.41 -1.31
CA PHE A 210 20.80 7.66 -0.13
C PHE A 210 20.90 6.14 -0.34
N VAL A 211 20.38 5.63 -1.45
CA VAL A 211 20.41 4.19 -1.79
C VAL A 211 21.85 3.68 -1.89
N GLU A 212 22.74 4.43 -2.53
CA GLU A 212 24.17 4.10 -2.62
C GLU A 212 24.85 4.02 -1.25
N ASN A 213 24.37 4.79 -0.27
CA ASN A 213 24.90 4.83 1.09
C ASN A 213 24.19 3.88 2.09
N LEU A 214 23.16 3.13 1.67
CA LEU A 214 22.44 2.18 2.52
C LEU A 214 23.33 1.20 3.30
N PRO A 215 24.40 0.60 2.70
CA PRO A 215 25.27 -0.32 3.42
C PRO A 215 25.86 0.25 4.71
N ASN A 216 26.05 1.57 4.78
CA ASN A 216 26.66 2.25 5.92
C ASN A 216 25.64 2.74 6.96
N LEU A 217 24.33 2.70 6.65
CA LEU A 217 23.26 3.29 7.47
C LEU A 217 22.33 2.25 8.07
N CYS A 218 21.97 1.23 7.28
CA CYS A 218 20.87 0.30 7.56
C CYS A 218 21.29 -1.15 7.38
N GLN A 219 22.47 -1.52 7.87
CA GLN A 219 22.92 -2.92 7.99
C GLN A 219 23.20 -3.25 9.45
N PHE A 220 22.98 -4.50 9.85
CA PHE A 220 23.42 -4.99 11.16
C PHE A 220 24.93 -4.77 11.28
N SER A 221 25.38 -3.96 12.24
CA SER A 221 26.80 -3.95 12.58
C SER A 221 27.13 -5.33 13.18
N ASN A 222 27.98 -6.09 12.52
CA ASN A 222 28.54 -7.33 13.05
C ASN A 222 29.44 -7.10 14.28
N GLU A 223 29.50 -5.89 14.83
CA GLU A 223 30.40 -5.52 15.93
C GLU A 223 30.04 -6.18 17.27
N ILE A 224 28.85 -6.79 17.41
CA ILE A 224 28.46 -7.50 18.65
C ILE A 224 28.63 -9.03 18.52
N ALA A 225 28.79 -9.59 17.32
CA ALA A 225 28.97 -11.04 17.13
C ALA A 225 30.40 -11.52 17.43
N ASN A 226 31.39 -10.62 17.43
CA ASN A 226 32.80 -10.98 17.62
C ASN A 226 33.30 -10.93 19.09
N PHE A 227 32.41 -10.73 20.07
CA PHE A 227 32.81 -10.69 21.49
C PHE A 227 32.54 -11.99 22.27
N THR A 228 32.07 -13.07 21.64
CA THR A 228 31.80 -14.35 22.33
C THR A 228 32.61 -15.56 21.84
N GLU A 229 33.63 -15.39 20.99
CA GLU A 229 34.49 -16.52 20.55
C GLU A 229 35.96 -16.43 20.99
N ASN A 230 36.34 -15.54 21.91
CA ASN A 230 37.72 -15.48 22.45
C ASN A 230 37.77 -15.57 23.98
N SER A 231 37.04 -16.53 24.56
CA SER A 231 37.25 -16.93 25.96
C SER A 231 36.96 -18.42 26.16
N GLU A 232 37.84 -19.27 25.61
CA GLU A 232 38.17 -20.60 26.16
C GLU A 232 39.69 -20.75 26.25
#